data_AF-A0A483XG14-F1
#
_entry.id   AF-A0A483XG14-F1
#
_cell.length_a   1.000
_cell.length_b   1.000
_cell.length_c   1.000
_cell.angle_alpha   90.00
_cell.angle_beta   90.00
_cell.angle_gamma   90.00
#
_symmetry.space_group_name_H-M   'P 1'
#
loop_
_entity.id
_entity.type
_entity.pdbx_description
1 polymer ?
#
loop_
_entity_poly.entity_id
_entity_poly.type
_entity_poly.pdbx_seq_one_letter_code
_entity_poly.pdbx_strand_id
1 'polypeptide(L)'
;MNAYDYKKAVYRIARHEAGHWLAAYILGWDPKKIELKVPSSENSHYGYALCAYKVNLETICDVRDYARGRVKVLYCGAYADGYDGYNFDYERIGREMGRTGGAYSDFWKAEEIYFFYYYCLESKGDWEYEFNPIVNDVKLLVRMHHDFLDSVGNYAKDKALNIGDVIEITPDTLKTLFIESKIRLPSY
;
A
#
# COMPACT_ATOMS: atom_id res chain seq x y z
N MET A 1 -15.33 -16.41 -23.87
CA MET A 1 -15.01 -15.26 -23.00
C MET A 1 -14.81 -15.81 -21.61
N ASN A 2 -13.61 -15.68 -21.03
CA ASN A 2 -13.45 -15.98 -19.60
C ASN A 2 -14.31 -14.98 -18.84
N ALA A 3 -15.20 -15.49 -17.98
CA ALA A 3 -15.99 -14.64 -17.10
C ALA A 3 -15.02 -13.84 -16.21
N TYR A 4 -15.22 -12.53 -16.16
CA TYR A 4 -14.42 -11.64 -15.32
C TYR A 4 -14.48 -12.10 -13.85
N ASP A 5 -13.32 -12.35 -13.25
CA ASP A 5 -13.20 -12.77 -11.85
C ASP A 5 -13.09 -11.54 -10.92
N TYR A 6 -14.25 -10.97 -10.60
CA TYR A 6 -14.32 -9.81 -9.71
C TYR A 6 -13.82 -10.14 -8.29
N LYS A 7 -13.87 -11.40 -7.84
CA LYS A 7 -13.38 -11.79 -6.52
C LYS A 7 -11.86 -11.69 -6.43
N LYS A 8 -11.17 -12.14 -7.48
CA LYS A 8 -9.72 -11.94 -7.62
C LYS A 8 -9.36 -10.46 -7.68
N ALA A 9 -10.16 -9.64 -8.35
CA ALA A 9 -9.95 -8.19 -8.39
C ALA A 9 -10.13 -7.55 -7.00
N VAL A 10 -11.19 -7.89 -6.26
CA VAL A 10 -11.43 -7.42 -4.89
C VAL A 10 -10.28 -7.81 -3.96
N TYR A 11 -9.83 -9.06 -4.02
CA TYR A 11 -8.69 -9.53 -3.23
C TYR A 11 -7.45 -8.65 -3.44
N ARG A 12 -7.15 -8.31 -4.71
CA ARG A 12 -6.00 -7.48 -5.08
C ARG A 12 -6.15 -6.03 -4.62
N ILE A 13 -7.30 -5.42 -4.87
CA ILE A 13 -7.60 -4.04 -4.43
C ILE A 13 -7.50 -3.96 -2.90
N ALA A 14 -8.09 -4.90 -2.17
CA ALA A 14 -8.02 -4.92 -0.72
C ALA A 14 -6.58 -5.05 -0.20
N ARG A 15 -5.74 -5.84 -0.88
CA ARG A 15 -4.31 -5.94 -0.57
C ARG A 15 -3.54 -4.64 -0.84
N HIS A 16 -3.85 -3.95 -1.94
CA HIS A 16 -3.30 -2.63 -2.24
C HIS A 16 -3.62 -1.65 -1.11
N GLU A 17 -4.89 -1.53 -0.74
CA GLU A 17 -5.32 -0.65 0.36
C GLU A 17 -4.74 -1.07 1.72
N ALA A 18 -4.62 -2.38 1.97
CA ALA A 18 -3.97 -2.90 3.18
C ALA A 18 -2.48 -2.54 3.23
N GLY A 19 -1.81 -2.45 2.09
CA GLY A 19 -0.42 -1.97 2.00
C GLY A 19 -0.28 -0.54 2.48
N HIS A 20 -1.14 0.36 2.02
CA HIS A 20 -1.19 1.75 2.50
C HIS A 20 -1.48 1.82 4.01
N TRP A 21 -2.50 1.08 4.45
CA TRP A 21 -2.90 1.06 5.85
C TRP A 21 -1.77 0.53 6.75
N LEU A 22 -1.14 -0.59 6.37
CA LEU A 22 -0.03 -1.20 7.11
C LEU A 22 1.13 -0.20 7.28
N ALA A 23 1.57 0.43 6.20
CA ALA A 23 2.66 1.38 6.24
C ALA A 23 2.34 2.57 7.17
N ALA A 24 1.14 3.13 7.07
CA ALA A 24 0.70 4.21 7.95
C ALA A 24 0.61 3.75 9.41
N TYR A 25 0.13 2.54 9.67
CA TYR A 25 0.01 1.98 11.01
C TYR A 25 1.37 1.79 11.68
N ILE A 26 2.35 1.23 10.96
CA ILE A 26 3.72 1.04 11.45
C ILE A 26 4.44 2.38 11.69
N LEU A 27 4.09 3.43 10.93
CA LEU A 27 4.57 4.80 11.16
C LEU A 27 3.87 5.50 12.35
N GLY A 28 2.88 4.86 12.98
CA GLY A 28 2.13 5.41 14.11
C GLY A 28 1.02 6.40 13.72
N TRP A 29 0.57 6.42 12.46
CA TRP A 29 -0.34 7.44 11.92
C TRP A 29 -1.84 7.18 12.17
N ASP A 30 -2.19 6.18 12.99
CA ASP A 30 -3.57 5.73 13.30
C ASP A 30 -4.52 5.75 12.07
N PRO A 31 -4.18 5.02 10.99
CA PRO A 31 -5.02 4.94 9.80
C PRO A 31 -6.38 4.35 10.17
N LYS A 32 -7.43 4.82 9.49
CA LYS A 32 -8.81 4.49 9.85
C LYS A 32 -9.27 3.22 9.13
N LYS A 33 -10.21 3.37 8.19
CA LYS A 33 -10.85 2.26 7.51
C LYS A 33 -10.27 2.02 6.11
N ILE A 34 -10.52 0.83 5.60
CA ILE A 34 -10.42 0.53 4.17
C ILE A 34 -11.84 0.44 3.63
N GLU A 35 -12.09 1.10 2.50
CA GLU A 35 -13.35 1.00 1.78
C GLU A 35 -13.05 0.70 0.31
N LEU A 36 -13.74 -0.28 -0.25
CA LEU A 36 -13.63 -0.59 -1.68
C LEU A 36 -14.99 -0.95 -2.24
N LYS A 37 -15.16 -0.71 -3.54
CA LYS A 37 -16.34 -1.10 -4.29
C LYS A 37 -16.00 -2.30 -5.16
N VAL A 38 -16.85 -3.33 -5.12
CA VAL A 38 -16.67 -4.52 -5.95
C VAL A 38 -16.70 -4.10 -7.43
N PRO A 39 -15.59 -4.28 -8.16
CA PRO A 39 -15.41 -3.77 -9.51
C PRO A 39 -16.33 -4.50 -10.50
N SER A 40 -16.79 -3.79 -11.53
CA SER A 40 -17.57 -4.36 -12.64
C SER A 40 -16.72 -4.79 -13.83
N SER A 41 -15.45 -4.43 -13.84
CA SER A 41 -14.46 -4.79 -14.87
C SER A 41 -13.04 -4.67 -14.31
N GLU A 42 -12.06 -5.27 -14.99
CA GLU A 42 -10.63 -5.18 -14.62
C GLU A 42 -10.08 -3.75 -14.56
N ASN A 43 -10.76 -2.77 -15.16
CA ASN A 43 -10.29 -1.37 -15.18
C ASN A 43 -11.15 -0.45 -14.29
N SER A 44 -12.17 -0.97 -13.62
CA SER A 44 -13.08 -0.19 -12.76
C SER A 44 -12.69 -0.34 -11.30
N HIS A 45 -11.53 0.21 -10.91
CA HIS A 45 -11.02 0.12 -9.54
C HIS A 45 -11.49 1.31 -8.70
N TYR A 46 -12.13 1.03 -7.57
CA TYR A 46 -12.44 2.02 -6.54
C TYR A 46 -12.13 1.39 -5.19
N GLY A 47 -11.01 1.78 -4.61
CA GLY A 47 -10.58 1.46 -3.27
C GLY A 47 -9.92 2.68 -2.66
N TYR A 48 -10.04 2.86 -1.35
CA TYR A 48 -9.19 3.78 -0.62
C TYR A 48 -9.00 3.30 0.83
N ALA A 49 -7.78 3.50 1.32
CA ALA A 49 -7.44 3.47 2.73
C ALA A 49 -7.32 4.91 3.26
N LEU A 50 -8.06 5.24 4.31
CA LEU A 50 -7.94 6.56 4.94
C LEU A 50 -6.68 6.63 5.81
N CYS A 51 -5.57 7.01 5.17
CA CYS A 51 -4.25 7.14 5.77
C CYS A 51 -3.81 8.61 5.94
N ALA A 52 -4.75 9.52 6.14
CA ALA A 52 -4.44 10.94 6.35
C ALA A 52 -3.83 11.14 7.74
N TYR A 53 -2.63 11.72 7.81
CA TYR A 53 -1.95 12.00 9.06
C TYR A 53 -1.67 13.50 9.17
N LYS A 54 -2.34 14.17 10.10
CA LYS A 54 -2.15 15.60 10.36
C LYS A 54 -1.25 15.74 11.58
N VAL A 55 -0.05 16.28 11.35
CA VAL A 55 0.95 16.56 12.38
C VAL A 55 1.53 17.95 12.15
N ASN A 56 2.00 18.59 13.22
CA ASN A 56 2.76 19.82 13.10
C ASN A 56 4.18 19.48 12.62
N LEU A 57 4.63 20.16 11.56
CA LEU A 57 5.99 20.03 11.04
C LEU A 57 6.74 21.30 11.42
N GLU A 58 7.56 21.23 12.46
CA GLU A 58 8.21 22.40 13.06
C GLU A 58 9.64 22.57 12.54
N THR A 59 10.28 21.47 12.16
CA THR A 59 11.66 21.40 11.70
C THR A 59 11.77 20.78 10.31
N ILE A 60 12.92 21.00 9.65
CA ILE A 60 13.22 20.34 8.37
C ILE A 60 13.32 18.81 8.53
N CYS A 61 13.71 18.33 9.72
CA CYS A 61 13.72 16.91 10.05
C CYS A 61 12.30 16.34 10.04
N ASP A 62 11.33 17.06 10.62
CA ASP A 62 9.93 16.62 10.61
C ASP A 62 9.39 16.52 9.18
N VAL A 63 9.71 17.52 8.34
CA VAL A 63 9.34 17.52 6.91
C VAL A 63 9.95 16.32 6.21
N ARG A 64 11.24 16.05 6.44
CA ARG A 64 11.97 14.91 5.85
C ARG A 64 11.37 13.58 6.28
N ASP A 65 11.10 13.40 7.57
CA ASP A 65 10.54 12.16 8.11
C ASP A 65 9.12 11.91 7.63
N TYR A 66 8.28 12.95 7.63
CA TYR A 66 6.93 12.88 7.10
C TYR A 66 6.93 12.54 5.61
N ALA A 67 7.74 13.24 4.80
CA ALA A 67 7.83 13.02 3.36
C ALA A 67 8.31 11.59 3.06
N ARG A 68 9.38 11.13 3.72
CA ARG A 68 9.88 9.75 3.60
C ARG A 68 8.81 8.73 3.96
N GLY A 69 8.13 8.92 5.10
CA GLY A 69 7.03 8.06 5.53
C GLY A 69 5.90 8.03 4.49
N ARG A 70 5.56 9.18 3.91
CA ARG A 70 4.47 9.26 2.94
C ARG A 70 4.81 8.57 1.63
N VAL A 71 6.05 8.68 1.16
CA VAL A 71 6.55 7.92 0.00
C VAL A 71 6.43 6.41 0.27
N LYS A 72 6.84 5.93 1.45
CA LYS A 72 6.68 4.52 1.84
C LYS A 72 5.22 4.08 1.80
N VAL A 73 4.32 4.87 2.38
CA VAL A 73 2.87 4.57 2.37
C VAL A 73 2.36 4.39 0.95
N LEU A 74 2.67 5.32 0.05
CA LEU A 74 2.19 5.30 -1.33
C LEU A 74 2.78 4.12 -2.14
N TYR A 75 4.06 3.77 -1.94
CA TYR A 75 4.66 2.63 -2.61
C TYR A 75 4.16 1.28 -2.09
N CYS A 76 3.81 1.18 -0.79
CA CYS A 76 3.39 -0.07 -0.19
C CYS A 76 2.15 -0.69 -0.84
N GLY A 77 1.23 0.11 -1.41
CA GLY A 77 0.02 -0.43 -2.04
C GLY A 77 0.35 -1.36 -3.21
N ALA A 78 1.05 -0.85 -4.22
CA ALA A 78 1.42 -1.61 -5.41
C ALA A 78 2.31 -2.82 -5.08
N TYR A 79 3.24 -2.67 -4.14
CA TYR A 79 4.08 -3.78 -3.69
C TYR A 79 3.29 -4.85 -2.93
N ALA A 80 2.28 -4.46 -2.14
CA ALA A 80 1.40 -5.39 -1.43
C ALA A 80 0.51 -6.19 -2.38
N ASP A 81 0.01 -5.58 -3.46
CA ASP A 81 -0.70 -6.29 -4.52
C ASP A 81 0.24 -7.19 -5.35
N GLY A 82 1.46 -6.74 -5.62
CA GLY A 82 2.45 -7.44 -6.43
C GLY A 82 3.24 -8.57 -5.74
N TYR A 83 2.99 -8.89 -4.46
CA TYR A 83 3.76 -9.90 -3.73
C TYR A 83 2.98 -11.21 -3.53
N ASP A 84 3.47 -12.35 -4.00
CA ASP A 84 2.74 -13.63 -3.87
C ASP A 84 3.00 -14.39 -2.55
N GLY A 85 3.83 -13.83 -1.66
CA GLY A 85 4.28 -14.50 -0.43
C GLY A 85 5.68 -15.12 -0.54
N TYR A 86 6.24 -15.16 -1.75
CA TYR A 86 7.58 -15.62 -2.07
C TYR A 86 8.33 -14.57 -2.90
N ASN A 87 7.75 -14.13 -4.02
CA ASN A 87 8.34 -13.25 -5.00
C ASN A 87 7.49 -11.99 -5.25
N PHE A 88 8.17 -10.91 -5.65
CA PHE A 88 7.54 -9.72 -6.19
C PHE A 88 7.40 -9.84 -7.69
N ASP A 89 6.17 -9.72 -8.20
CA ASP A 89 5.86 -9.59 -9.62
C ASP A 89 6.14 -8.15 -10.08
N TYR A 90 7.38 -7.90 -10.49
CA TYR A 90 7.82 -6.56 -10.92
C TYR A 90 7.14 -6.07 -12.20
N GLU A 91 6.70 -6.99 -13.07
CA GLU A 91 5.92 -6.60 -14.26
C GLU A 91 4.55 -6.07 -13.87
N ARG A 92 3.88 -6.73 -12.92
CA ARG A 92 2.62 -6.24 -12.34
C ARG A 92 2.83 -4.92 -11.62
N ILE A 93 3.80 -4.83 -10.73
CA ILE A 93 4.09 -3.60 -9.96
C ILE A 93 4.33 -2.43 -10.93
N GLY A 94 5.18 -2.62 -11.94
CA GLY A 94 5.45 -1.60 -12.96
C GLY A 94 4.21 -1.21 -13.77
N ARG A 95 3.34 -2.17 -14.09
CA ARG A 95 2.07 -1.91 -14.79
C ARG A 95 1.09 -1.11 -13.95
N GLU A 96 0.93 -1.46 -12.68
CA GLU A 96 0.03 -0.75 -11.75
C GLU A 96 0.53 0.68 -11.46
N MET A 97 1.85 0.88 -11.41
CA MET A 97 2.47 2.20 -11.28
C MET A 97 2.47 3.01 -12.59
N GLY A 98 2.30 2.37 -13.74
CA GLY A 98 2.24 3.02 -15.04
C GLY A 98 0.95 3.83 -15.25
N ARG A 99 0.92 4.73 -16.25
CA ARG A 99 -0.17 5.71 -16.50
C ARG A 99 -1.60 5.18 -16.51
N THR A 100 -1.79 3.91 -16.83
CA THR A 100 -3.11 3.26 -16.92
C THR A 100 -3.40 2.32 -15.74
N GLY A 101 -2.47 2.19 -14.80
CA GLY A 101 -2.56 1.29 -13.65
C GLY A 101 -3.29 1.93 -12.48
N GLY A 102 -3.81 1.08 -11.57
CA GLY A 102 -4.58 1.53 -10.41
C GLY A 102 -3.76 2.33 -9.40
N ALA A 103 -2.44 2.14 -9.38
CA ALA A 103 -1.51 2.80 -8.46
C ALA A 103 -0.82 4.05 -9.06
N TYR A 104 -1.15 4.45 -10.29
CA TYR A 104 -0.48 5.58 -10.96
C TYR A 104 -0.52 6.86 -10.14
N SER A 105 -1.70 7.17 -9.56
CA SER A 105 -1.86 8.40 -8.77
C SER A 105 -1.07 8.38 -7.47
N ASP A 106 -0.87 7.19 -6.88
CA ASP A 106 -0.04 7.01 -5.69
C ASP A 106 1.42 7.23 -6.03
N PHE A 107 1.88 6.59 -7.11
CA PHE A 107 3.25 6.70 -7.60
C PHE A 107 3.61 8.13 -7.99
N TRP A 108 2.78 8.78 -8.80
CA TRP A 108 3.02 10.16 -9.24
C TRP A 108 3.12 11.12 -8.05
N LYS A 109 2.22 11.00 -7.07
CA LYS A 109 2.28 11.78 -5.83
C LYS A 109 3.52 11.46 -5.00
N ALA A 110 3.93 10.19 -4.96
CA ALA A 110 5.12 9.77 -4.23
C ALA A 110 6.40 10.32 -4.87
N GLU A 111 6.50 10.38 -6.20
CA GLU A 111 7.63 11.01 -6.89
C GLU A 111 7.73 12.51 -6.56
N GLU A 112 6.61 13.24 -6.57
CA GLU A 112 6.60 14.65 -6.18
C GLU A 112 7.01 14.85 -4.73
N ILE A 113 6.52 14.02 -3.81
CA ILE A 113 6.90 14.10 -2.39
C ILE A 113 8.38 13.72 -2.20
N TYR A 114 8.86 12.72 -2.94
CA TYR A 114 10.26 12.30 -2.88
C TYR A 114 11.20 13.40 -3.37
N PHE A 115 10.81 14.16 -4.40
CA PHE A 115 11.52 15.37 -4.80
C PHE A 115 11.70 16.32 -3.60
N PHE A 116 10.64 16.67 -2.88
CA PHE A 116 10.77 17.54 -1.71
C PHE A 116 11.64 16.93 -0.61
N TYR A 117 11.47 15.64 -0.31
CA TYR A 117 12.31 14.91 0.64
C TYR A 117 13.80 15.03 0.30
N TYR A 118 14.16 14.69 -0.95
CA TYR A 118 15.54 14.69 -1.42
C TYR A 118 16.16 16.08 -1.29
N TYR A 119 15.40 17.13 -1.59
CA TYR A 119 15.89 18.50 -1.46
C TYR A 119 16.03 18.99 -0.02
N CYS A 120 15.40 18.33 0.96
CA CYS A 120 15.52 18.59 2.39
C CYS A 120 16.68 17.83 3.07
N LEU A 121 17.45 17.01 2.35
CA LEU A 121 18.61 16.30 2.88
C LEU A 121 19.79 17.27 3.11
N GLU A 122 20.46 17.11 4.26
CA GLU A 122 21.67 17.88 4.61
C GLU A 122 22.88 17.53 3.73
N SER A 123 23.01 16.24 3.40
CA SER A 123 23.99 15.72 2.45
C SER A 123 23.24 14.83 1.47
N LYS A 124 23.52 15.00 0.17
CA LYS A 124 22.80 14.31 -0.91
C LYS A 124 23.77 13.39 -1.63
N GLY A 125 23.48 12.09 -1.62
CA GLY A 125 24.03 11.17 -2.60
C GLY A 125 23.36 11.35 -3.97
N ASP A 126 23.49 10.33 -4.80
CA ASP A 126 22.73 10.25 -6.05
C ASP A 126 21.23 10.03 -5.78
N TRP A 127 20.36 10.52 -6.68
CA TRP A 127 18.91 10.42 -6.55
C TRP A 127 18.43 8.98 -6.33
N GLU A 128 18.95 8.02 -7.10
CA GLU A 128 18.58 6.61 -6.98
C GLU A 128 19.18 5.97 -5.73
N TYR A 129 20.39 6.39 -5.36
CA TYR A 129 21.05 5.94 -4.15
C TYR A 129 20.23 6.30 -2.89
N GLU A 130 19.72 7.52 -2.81
CA GLU A 130 18.86 7.98 -1.70
C GLU A 130 17.45 7.34 -1.73
N PHE A 131 17.00 6.92 -2.91
CA PHE A 131 15.67 6.35 -3.08
C PHE A 131 15.61 4.86 -2.71
N ASN A 132 16.65 4.11 -3.05
CA ASN A 132 16.70 2.67 -2.87
C ASN A 132 16.41 2.18 -1.44
N PRO A 133 16.92 2.81 -0.37
CA PRO A 133 16.58 2.45 1.00
C PRO A 133 15.07 2.52 1.28
N ILE A 134 14.37 3.52 0.73
CA ILE A 134 12.92 3.68 0.90
C ILE A 134 12.17 2.49 0.28
N VAL A 135 12.55 2.10 -0.93
CA VAL A 135 11.95 0.96 -1.64
C VAL A 135 12.28 -0.36 -0.95
N ASN A 136 13.50 -0.52 -0.43
CA ASN A 136 13.89 -1.72 0.31
C ASN A 136 13.10 -1.86 1.63
N ASP A 137 12.85 -0.76 2.34
CA ASP A 137 11.99 -0.75 3.52
C ASP A 137 10.55 -1.17 3.16
N VAL A 138 10.01 -0.66 2.04
CA VAL A 138 8.68 -1.07 1.54
C VAL A 138 8.64 -2.57 1.25
N LYS A 139 9.64 -3.11 0.55
CA LYS A 139 9.74 -4.53 0.23
C LYS A 139 9.82 -5.38 1.51
N LEU A 140 10.64 -4.96 2.47
CA LEU A 140 10.79 -5.66 3.74
C LEU A 140 9.47 -5.68 4.51
N LEU A 141 8.79 -4.53 4.61
CA LEU A 141 7.51 -4.41 5.29
C LEU A 141 6.44 -5.33 4.67
N VAL A 142 6.32 -5.31 3.35
CA VAL A 142 5.35 -6.17 2.63
C VAL A 142 5.65 -7.65 2.81
N ARG A 143 6.93 -8.05 2.79
CA ARG A 143 7.33 -9.44 3.04
C ARG A 143 6.98 -9.89 4.46
N MET A 144 7.36 -9.07 5.45
CA MET A 144 7.19 -9.41 6.87
C MET A 144 5.72 -9.57 7.25
N HIS A 145 4.84 -8.75 6.67
CA HIS A 145 3.42 -8.72 7.01
C HIS A 145 2.52 -9.31 5.93
N HIS A 146 3.05 -10.22 5.10
CA HIS A 146 2.26 -10.83 4.04
C HIS A 146 1.01 -11.54 4.56
N ASP A 147 1.08 -12.22 5.71
CA ASP A 147 -0.07 -12.91 6.29
C ASP A 147 -1.22 -11.93 6.61
N PHE A 148 -0.89 -10.71 7.04
CA PHE A 148 -1.88 -9.64 7.26
C PHE A 148 -2.50 -9.18 5.95
N LEU A 149 -1.68 -8.91 4.94
CA LEU A 149 -2.14 -8.47 3.62
C LEU A 149 -3.07 -9.53 3.01
N ASP A 150 -2.67 -10.81 3.06
CA ASP A 150 -3.48 -11.93 2.58
C ASP A 150 -4.79 -12.07 3.36
N SER A 151 -4.76 -11.92 4.69
CA SER A 151 -5.96 -11.98 5.54
C SER A 151 -6.97 -10.88 5.19
N VAL A 152 -6.50 -9.64 4.97
CA VAL A 152 -7.37 -8.54 4.52
C VAL A 152 -7.93 -8.80 3.11
N GLY A 153 -7.09 -9.28 2.20
CA GLY A 153 -7.49 -9.68 0.85
C GLY A 153 -8.61 -10.73 0.86
N ASN A 154 -8.44 -11.78 1.66
CA ASN A 154 -9.43 -12.85 1.80
C ASN A 154 -10.71 -12.36 2.48
N TYR A 155 -10.60 -11.54 3.54
CA TYR A 155 -11.76 -10.93 4.19
C TYR A 155 -12.63 -10.15 3.21
N ALA A 156 -12.03 -9.30 2.37
CA ALA A 156 -12.76 -8.55 1.36
C ALA A 156 -13.36 -9.45 0.27
N LYS A 157 -12.59 -10.43 -0.21
CA LYS A 157 -13.03 -11.41 -1.22
C LYS A 157 -14.27 -12.20 -0.76
N ASP A 158 -14.32 -12.56 0.51
CA ASP A 158 -15.42 -13.34 1.09
C ASP A 158 -16.69 -12.47 1.27
N LYS A 159 -16.53 -11.16 1.47
CA LYS A 159 -17.63 -10.19 1.51
C LYS A 159 -18.12 -9.71 0.15
N ALA A 160 -17.37 -9.96 -0.93
CA ALA A 160 -17.76 -9.61 -2.29
C ALA A 160 -18.84 -10.57 -2.80
N LEU A 161 -20.11 -10.24 -2.53
CA LEU A 161 -21.25 -11.03 -2.96
C LEU A 161 -21.70 -10.66 -4.39
N ASN A 162 -21.77 -9.35 -4.67
CA ASN A 162 -22.21 -8.82 -5.96
C ASN A 162 -21.31 -7.69 -6.46
N ILE A 163 -21.27 -7.52 -7.77
CA ILE A 163 -20.65 -6.35 -8.41
C ILE A 163 -21.36 -5.08 -7.94
N GLY A 164 -20.58 -4.06 -7.56
CA GLY A 164 -21.07 -2.79 -7.08
C GLY A 164 -21.28 -2.69 -5.57
N ASP A 165 -21.19 -3.81 -4.83
CA ASP A 165 -21.24 -3.80 -3.36
C ASP A 165 -20.10 -2.95 -2.79
N VAL A 166 -20.38 -2.23 -1.70
CA VAL A 166 -19.34 -1.50 -0.95
C VAL A 166 -18.92 -2.36 0.23
N ILE A 167 -17.62 -2.62 0.33
CA ILE A 167 -17.02 -3.38 1.40
C ILE A 167 -16.23 -2.40 2.26
N GLU A 168 -16.66 -2.26 3.51
CA GLU A 168 -15.94 -1.53 4.54
C GLU A 168 -15.24 -2.51 5.48
N ILE A 169 -13.95 -2.26 5.73
CA ILE A 169 -13.15 -2.94 6.75
C ILE A 169 -12.80 -1.92 7.82
N THR A 170 -13.40 -2.09 8.99
CA THR A 170 -13.29 -1.13 10.10
C THR A 170 -11.88 -1.12 10.70
N PRO A 171 -11.47 -0.04 11.40
CA PRO A 171 -10.18 0.00 12.08
C PRO A 171 -9.98 -1.14 13.08
N ASP A 172 -11.03 -1.52 13.82
CA ASP A 172 -10.96 -2.59 14.81
C ASP A 172 -10.75 -3.95 14.12
N THR A 173 -11.46 -4.20 13.01
CA THR A 173 -11.23 -5.41 12.21
C THR A 173 -9.80 -5.46 11.67
N LEU A 174 -9.27 -4.36 11.15
CA LEU A 174 -7.90 -4.30 10.64
C LEU A 174 -6.86 -4.56 11.74
N LYS A 175 -7.07 -3.98 12.93
CA LYS A 175 -6.21 -4.22 14.10
C LYS A 175 -6.27 -5.68 14.56
N THR A 176 -7.45 -6.30 14.60
CA THR A 176 -7.59 -7.73 14.91
C THR A 176 -6.84 -8.59 13.90
N LEU A 177 -7.08 -8.40 12.60
CA LEU A 177 -6.38 -9.13 11.54
C LEU A 177 -4.86 -8.95 11.64
N PHE A 178 -4.39 -7.74 11.95
CA PHE A 178 -2.96 -7.46 12.11
C PHE A 178 -2.34 -8.23 13.29
N ILE A 179 -3.01 -8.23 14.46
CA ILE A 179 -2.53 -8.90 15.67
C ILE A 179 -2.49 -10.43 15.50
N GLU A 180 -3.48 -10.99 14.81
CA GLU A 180 -3.59 -12.43 14.57
C GLU A 180 -2.64 -12.94 13.47
N SER A 181 -2.11 -12.03 12.64
CA SER A 181 -1.23 -12.38 11.53
C SER A 181 0.19 -12.70 12.01
N LYS A 182 0.80 -13.72 11.41
CA LYS A 182 2.20 -14.05 11.71
C LYS A 182 3.13 -13.07 11.02
N ILE A 183 4.21 -12.73 11.71
CA ILE A 183 5.31 -11.96 11.12
C ILE A 183 6.29 -12.95 10.49
N ARG A 184 6.58 -12.77 9.20
CA ARG A 184 7.59 -13.54 8.47
C ARG A 184 8.94 -12.86 8.62
N LEU A 185 9.86 -13.48 9.34
CA LEU A 185 11.23 -12.96 9.38
C LEU A 185 11.97 -13.40 8.11
N PRO A 186 12.67 -12.48 7.40
CA PRO A 186 13.53 -12.88 6.30
C PRO A 186 14.56 -13.88 6.78
N SER A 187 14.69 -15.01 6.09
CA SER A 187 15.84 -15.90 6.25
C SER A 187 17.07 -15.20 5.66
N TYR A 188 18.04 -14.87 6.52
CA TYR A 188 19.36 -14.39 6.10
C TYR A 188 20.24 -15.54 5.61
#